data_AF-A0A4V1VM41-F1
#
_entry.id   AF-A0A4V1VM41-F1
#
_cell.length_a   1.000
_cell.length_b   1.000
_cell.length_c   1.000
_cell.angle_alpha   90.00
_cell.angle_beta   90.00
_cell.angle_gamma   90.00
#
_symmetry.space_group_name_H-M   'P 1'
#
loop_
_entity.id
_entity.type
_entity.pdbx_description
1 polymer ?
#
loop_
_entity_poly.entity_id
_entity_poly.type
_entity_poly.pdbx_seq_one_letter_code
_entity_poly.pdbx_strand_id
1 'polypeptide(L)'
;MPNSGTEQAERAFWCERVTYSSLAVGGVADASHHVAPTPAEAISAIRRAVRDLAATLPPIERKRALSWVDGGGCIGAVGALHRGEPCGFSLSHRGFWTEWTVHPVPLPLSTRHDDGPVR
;
A
#
# COMPACT_ATOMS: atom_id res chain seq x y z
N MET A 1 36.05 -6.04 12.04
CA MET A 1 34.94 -5.12 11.70
C MET A 1 33.67 -5.93 11.69
N PRO A 2 32.67 -5.68 12.56
CA PRO A 2 31.42 -6.39 12.47
C PRO A 2 30.55 -5.81 11.34
N ASN A 3 29.90 -6.73 10.66
CA ASN A 3 29.12 -6.61 9.45
C ASN A 3 27.93 -5.64 9.66
N SER A 4 27.82 -4.58 8.85
CA SER A 4 26.62 -3.73 8.77
C SER A 4 25.52 -4.47 8.01
N GLY A 5 25.11 -5.62 8.54
CA GLY A 5 23.98 -6.40 8.07
C GLY A 5 22.69 -5.75 8.55
N THR A 6 22.17 -4.83 7.73
CA THR A 6 20.76 -4.42 7.70
C THR A 6 20.06 -4.29 9.05
N GLU A 7 20.17 -3.12 9.68
CA GLU A 7 19.03 -2.55 10.39
C GLU A 7 17.92 -2.28 9.37
N GLN A 8 17.25 -3.34 8.89
CA GLN A 8 15.87 -3.20 8.46
C GLN A 8 15.13 -2.82 9.74
N ALA A 9 15.00 -1.53 9.99
CA ALA A 9 14.03 -1.05 10.96
C ALA A 9 12.75 -1.83 10.73
N GLU A 10 12.27 -2.53 11.76
CA GLU A 10 10.99 -3.21 11.75
C GLU A 10 9.94 -2.15 11.36
N ARG A 11 9.51 -2.18 10.09
CA ARG A 11 8.55 -1.24 9.51
C ARG A 11 7.30 -2.01 9.19
N ALA A 12 6.18 -1.38 9.48
CA ALA A 12 4.89 -1.80 8.95
C ALA A 12 4.51 -0.88 7.79
N PHE A 13 3.45 -1.25 7.09
CA PHE A 13 2.99 -0.53 5.89
C PHE A 13 1.54 -0.13 6.08
N TRP A 14 1.33 1.17 6.31
CA TRP A 14 0.00 1.76 6.38
C TRP A 14 -0.56 1.87 4.96
N CYS A 15 -1.62 1.12 4.69
CA CYS A 15 -2.24 1.03 3.38
C CYS A 15 -3.60 1.71 3.43
N GLU A 16 -3.80 2.73 2.61
CA GLU A 16 -5.09 3.44 2.51
C GLU A 16 -5.70 3.23 1.13
N ARG A 17 -7.03 3.17 1.10
CA ARG A 17 -7.83 3.27 -0.10
C ARG A 17 -8.85 4.37 0.11
N VAL A 18 -8.91 5.33 -0.80
CA VAL A 18 -9.90 6.39 -0.81
C VAL A 18 -10.62 6.40 -2.15
N THR A 19 -11.94 6.38 -2.12
CA THR A 19 -12.79 6.52 -3.32
C THR A 19 -13.52 7.85 -3.27
N TYR A 20 -13.41 8.63 -4.34
CA TYR A 20 -13.99 9.95 -4.50
C TYR A 20 -15.16 9.90 -5.47
N SER A 21 -16.21 10.64 -5.17
CA SER A 21 -17.45 10.70 -5.97
C SER A 21 -17.35 11.53 -7.25
N SER A 22 -16.35 12.42 -7.38
CA SER A 22 -15.94 13.07 -8.65
C SER A 22 -14.58 13.77 -8.51
N LEU A 23 -13.86 13.98 -9.62
CA LEU A 23 -12.59 14.74 -9.67
C LEU A 23 -12.76 16.26 -9.48
N ALA A 24 -13.99 16.80 -9.65
CA ALA A 24 -14.20 18.24 -9.79
C ALA A 24 -14.64 18.92 -8.48
N VAL A 25 -15.54 18.29 -7.69
CA VAL A 25 -16.06 18.78 -6.40
C VAL A 25 -16.61 17.60 -5.57
N GLY A 26 -15.97 16.43 -5.62
CA GLY A 26 -16.50 15.20 -5.03
C GLY A 26 -15.93 14.91 -3.65
N GLY A 27 -16.80 14.80 -2.65
CA GLY A 27 -16.42 14.30 -1.32
C GLY A 27 -15.96 12.83 -1.37
N VAL A 28 -15.26 12.41 -0.31
CA VAL A 28 -14.88 11.01 -0.08
C VAL A 28 -16.16 10.18 -0.01
N ALA A 29 -16.35 9.31 -0.99
CA ALA A 29 -17.48 8.38 -1.06
C ALA A 29 -17.25 7.17 -0.17
N ASP A 30 -16.00 6.72 -0.05
CA ASP A 30 -15.59 5.61 0.79
C ASP A 30 -14.09 5.69 1.12
N ALA A 31 -13.72 5.26 2.32
CA ALA A 31 -12.32 5.18 2.74
C ALA A 31 -12.10 3.97 3.65
N SER A 32 -10.99 3.28 3.44
CA SER A 32 -10.58 2.14 4.26
C SER A 32 -9.07 2.14 4.43
N HIS A 33 -8.59 1.72 5.60
CA HIS A 33 -7.17 1.53 5.84
C HIS A 33 -6.90 0.19 6.50
N HIS A 34 -5.68 -0.32 6.34
CA HIS A 34 -5.16 -1.47 7.07
C HIS A 34 -3.65 -1.40 7.18
N VAL A 35 -3.07 -2.21 8.06
CA VAL A 35 -1.62 -2.34 8.21
C VAL A 35 -1.19 -3.69 7.65
N ALA A 36 -0.15 -3.68 6.82
CA ALA A 36 0.51 -4.88 6.34
C ALA A 36 1.92 -5.01 6.96
N PRO A 37 2.36 -6.22 7.33
CA PRO A 37 3.67 -6.47 7.92
C PRO A 37 4.81 -6.47 6.90
N THR A 38 4.51 -6.63 5.60
CA THR A 38 5.54 -6.67 4.54
C THR A 38 5.14 -5.86 3.31
N PRO A 39 6.11 -5.36 2.51
CA PRO A 39 5.83 -4.74 1.22
C PRO A 39 5.01 -5.63 0.28
N ALA A 40 5.32 -6.93 0.27
CA ALA A 40 4.67 -7.89 -0.59
C ALA A 40 3.19 -8.08 -0.23
N GLU A 41 2.86 -8.13 1.07
CA GLU A 41 1.47 -8.21 1.53
C GLU A 41 0.70 -6.93 1.23
N ALA A 42 1.29 -5.76 1.48
CA ALA A 42 0.69 -4.45 1.16
C ALA A 42 0.30 -4.37 -0.32
N ILE A 43 1.24 -4.68 -1.22
CA ILE A 43 1.00 -4.62 -2.66
C ILE A 43 0.06 -5.75 -3.11
N SER A 44 0.10 -6.92 -2.49
CA SER A 44 -0.83 -8.01 -2.82
C SER A 44 -2.28 -7.67 -2.50
N ALA A 45 -2.55 -6.97 -1.40
CA ALA A 45 -3.87 -6.47 -1.06
C ALA A 45 -4.40 -5.50 -2.12
N ILE A 46 -3.56 -4.55 -2.56
CA ILE A 46 -3.92 -3.62 -3.65
C ILE A 46 -4.16 -4.37 -4.96
N ARG A 47 -3.29 -5.32 -5.32
CA ARG A 47 -3.46 -6.14 -6.54
C ARG A 47 -4.79 -6.88 -6.57
N ARG A 48 -5.21 -7.48 -5.43
CA ARG A 48 -6.51 -8.14 -5.32
C ARG A 48 -7.65 -7.14 -5.53
N ALA A 49 -7.65 -6.02 -4.81
CA ALA A 49 -8.68 -4.98 -4.95
C ALA A 49 -8.78 -4.42 -6.38
N VAL A 50 -7.64 -4.19 -7.04
CA VAL A 50 -7.59 -3.70 -8.41
C VAL A 50 -8.12 -4.75 -9.40
N ARG A 51 -7.82 -6.05 -9.21
CA ARG A 51 -8.40 -7.12 -10.07
C ARG A 51 -9.91 -7.23 -9.92
N ASP A 52 -10.42 -7.18 -8.70
CA ASP A 52 -11.86 -7.24 -8.43
C ASP A 52 -12.57 -6.05 -9.09
N LEU A 53 -11.98 -4.85 -8.99
CA LEU A 53 -12.50 -3.66 -9.67
C LEU A 53 -12.42 -3.79 -11.20
N ALA A 54 -11.28 -4.24 -11.73
CA ALA A 54 -11.00 -4.37 -13.16
C ALA A 54 -12.03 -5.21 -13.93
N ALA A 55 -12.66 -6.20 -13.29
CA ALA A 55 -13.73 -7.01 -13.87
C ALA A 55 -14.95 -6.16 -14.30
N THR A 56 -15.14 -4.99 -13.70
CA THR A 56 -16.31 -4.13 -13.91
C THR A 56 -16.02 -2.89 -14.78
N LEU A 57 -14.76 -2.70 -15.18
CA LEU A 57 -14.28 -1.49 -15.85
C LEU A 57 -14.47 -1.49 -17.36
N PRO A 58 -14.59 -0.29 -17.98
CA PRO A 58 -14.44 -0.11 -19.41
C PRO A 58 -13.08 -0.64 -19.91
N PRO A 59 -12.97 -1.07 -21.18
CA PRO A 59 -11.76 -1.72 -21.70
C PRO A 59 -10.44 -0.98 -21.49
N ILE A 60 -10.44 0.36 -21.60
CA ILE A 60 -9.24 1.19 -21.45
C ILE A 60 -8.74 1.16 -20.00
N GLU A 61 -9.61 1.47 -19.04
CA GLU A 61 -9.28 1.45 -17.61
C GLU A 61 -8.95 0.03 -17.13
N ARG A 62 -9.65 -0.98 -17.64
CA ARG A 62 -9.34 -2.38 -17.38
C ARG A 62 -7.91 -2.73 -17.82
N LYS A 63 -7.51 -2.31 -19.03
CA LYS A 63 -6.14 -2.53 -19.53
C LYS A 63 -5.11 -1.85 -18.64
N ARG A 64 -5.35 -0.61 -18.22
CA ARG A 64 -4.46 0.13 -17.32
C ARG A 64 -4.33 -0.57 -15.96
N ALA A 65 -5.45 -0.98 -15.37
CA ALA A 65 -5.50 -1.72 -14.12
C ALA A 65 -4.70 -3.02 -14.19
N LEU A 66 -4.96 -3.86 -15.19
CA LEU A 66 -4.24 -5.12 -15.37
C LEU A 66 -2.77 -4.92 -15.70
N SER A 67 -2.41 -3.89 -16.48
CA SER A 67 -1.01 -3.55 -16.76
C SER A 67 -0.23 -3.15 -15.50
N TRP A 68 -0.88 -2.53 -14.51
CA TRP A 68 -0.23 -2.24 -13.23
C TRP A 68 -0.08 -3.50 -12.37
N VAL A 69 -1.12 -4.34 -12.33
CA VAL A 69 -1.18 -5.56 -11.51
C VAL A 69 -0.23 -6.66 -12.00
N ASP A 70 -0.11 -6.84 -13.32
CA ASP A 70 0.63 -7.92 -13.95
C ASP A 70 1.94 -7.44 -14.62
N GLY A 71 2.13 -6.11 -14.74
CA GLY A 71 3.33 -5.51 -15.30
C GLY A 71 4.28 -4.92 -14.25
N GLY A 72 5.20 -4.07 -14.70
CA GLY A 72 6.26 -3.47 -13.86
C GLY A 72 5.77 -2.51 -12.77
N GLY A 73 4.51 -2.08 -12.80
CA GLY A 73 3.94 -1.16 -11.80
C GLY A 73 3.96 -1.72 -10.38
N CYS A 74 3.53 -2.98 -10.21
CA CYS A 74 3.55 -3.65 -8.91
C CYS A 74 4.99 -3.94 -8.42
N ILE A 75 5.91 -4.29 -9.33
CA ILE A 75 7.32 -4.55 -9.00
C ILE A 75 8.00 -3.27 -8.53
N GLY A 76 7.76 -2.14 -9.23
CA GLY A 76 8.27 -0.84 -8.84
C GLY A 76 7.75 -0.38 -7.47
N ALA A 77 6.46 -0.63 -7.19
CA ALA A 77 5.84 -0.32 -5.90
C ALA A 77 6.48 -1.12 -4.74
N VAL A 78 6.67 -2.43 -4.90
CA VAL A 78 7.39 -3.26 -3.91
C VAL A 78 8.81 -2.75 -3.69
N GLY A 79 9.52 -2.42 -4.79
CA GLY A 79 10.87 -1.86 -4.71
C GLY A 79 10.94 -0.53 -3.95
N ALA A 80 9.97 0.37 -4.15
CA ALA A 80 9.87 1.64 -3.42
C ALA A 80 9.68 1.41 -1.92
N LEU A 81 8.77 0.52 -1.54
CA LEU A 81 8.53 0.18 -0.14
C LEU A 81 9.75 -0.43 0.56
N HIS A 82 10.52 -1.28 -0.14
CA HIS A 82 11.80 -1.78 0.39
C HIS A 82 12.82 -0.66 0.64
N ARG A 83 12.81 0.41 -0.17
CA ARG A 83 13.65 1.60 0.05
C ARG A 83 13.10 2.53 1.14
N GLY A 84 11.91 2.25 1.69
CA GLY A 84 11.24 3.12 2.65
C GLY A 84 10.53 4.32 1.99
N GLU A 85 10.33 4.29 0.67
CA GLU A 85 9.58 5.30 -0.05
C GLU A 85 8.09 4.95 -0.09
N PRO A 86 7.18 5.91 0.09
CA PRO A 86 5.77 5.66 -0.13
C PRO A 86 5.48 5.38 -1.61
N CYS A 87 4.42 4.62 -1.88
CA CYS A 87 3.96 4.35 -3.24
C CYS A 87 2.45 4.47 -3.33
N GLY A 88 1.93 4.72 -4.52
CA GLY A 88 0.50 4.77 -4.76
C GLY A 88 0.09 4.34 -6.17
N PHE A 89 -1.19 4.07 -6.30
CA PHE A 89 -1.83 3.75 -7.57
C PHE A 89 -3.24 4.33 -7.57
N SER A 90 -3.72 4.78 -8.73
CA SER A 90 -5.04 5.36 -8.85
C SER A 90 -5.72 4.97 -10.16
N LEU A 91 -7.05 4.90 -10.09
CA LEU A 91 -7.89 4.40 -11.17
C LEU A 91 -9.24 5.11 -11.22
N SER A 92 -9.63 5.53 -12.43
CA SER A 92 -10.97 6.04 -12.71
C SER A 92 -11.92 4.89 -13.01
N HIS A 93 -13.14 4.91 -12.44
CA HIS A 93 -14.16 3.92 -12.74
C HIS A 93 -15.58 4.49 -12.59
N ARG A 94 -16.42 4.36 -13.64
CA ARG A 94 -17.87 4.68 -13.59
C ARG A 94 -18.23 6.03 -12.91
N GLY A 95 -17.40 7.07 -13.09
CA GLY A 95 -17.59 8.38 -12.48
C GLY A 95 -16.91 8.59 -11.11
N PHE A 96 -16.37 7.52 -10.52
CA PHE A 96 -15.56 7.54 -9.30
C PHE A 96 -14.07 7.53 -9.62
N TRP A 97 -13.29 7.98 -8.65
CA TRP A 97 -11.84 7.88 -8.65
C TRP A 97 -11.42 7.14 -7.39
N THR A 98 -10.66 6.05 -7.51
CA THR A 98 -10.10 5.35 -6.35
C THR A 98 -8.59 5.48 -6.34
N GLU A 99 -8.05 5.87 -5.20
CA GLU A 99 -6.62 5.97 -4.93
C GLU A 99 -6.23 4.99 -3.83
N TRP A 100 -5.11 4.30 -4.04
CA TRP A 100 -4.44 3.47 -3.04
C TRP A 100 -3.09 4.10 -2.74
N THR A 101 -2.79 4.29 -1.46
CA THR A 101 -1.48 4.76 -0.99
C THR A 101 -0.93 3.77 0.03
N VAL A 102 0.39 3.61 0.03
CA VAL A 102 1.11 2.82 1.03
C VAL A 102 2.26 3.65 1.58
N HIS A 103 2.27 3.82 2.89
CA HIS A 103 3.27 4.55 3.63
C HIS A 103 4.02 3.60 4.58
N PRO A 104 5.36 3.48 4.45
CA PRO A 104 6.17 2.81 5.46
C PRO A 104 6.05 3.59 6.79
N VAL A 105 5.66 2.91 7.85
CA VAL A 105 5.55 3.47 9.19
C VAL A 105 6.48 2.70 10.14
N PRO A 106 7.16 3.37 11.08
CA PRO A 106 7.96 2.66 12.08
C PRO A 106 7.03 1.77 12.90
N LEU A 107 7.41 0.50 13.11
CA LEU A 107 6.74 -0.29 14.15
C LEU A 107 7.04 0.39 15.50
N PRO A 108 6.07 0.43 16.43
CA PRO A 108 6.37 0.84 17.78
C PRO A 108 7.50 -0.06 18.27
N LEU A 109 8.63 0.55 18.62
CA LEU A 109 9.72 -0.15 19.29
C LEU A 109 9.06 -0.86 20.47
N SER A 110 9.04 -2.20 20.43
CA SER A 110 8.62 -2.97 21.60
C SER A 110 9.44 -2.42 22.75
N THR A 111 8.77 -1.76 23.70
CA THR A 111 9.42 -1.30 24.91
C THR A 111 10.10 -2.53 25.47
N ARG A 112 11.44 -2.56 25.46
CA ARG A 112 12.19 -3.61 26.14
C ARG A 112 11.64 -3.61 27.55
N HIS A 113 10.89 -4.65 27.89
CA HIS A 113 10.48 -4.88 29.25
C HIS A 113 11.79 -5.24 29.95
N ASP A 114 12.42 -4.22 30.53
CA ASP A 114 13.52 -4.37 31.46
C ASP A 114 12.92 -4.99 32.72
N ASP A 115 12.71 -6.30 32.67
CA ASP A 115 12.36 -7.10 33.84
C ASP A 115 13.67 -7.31 34.62
N GLY A 116 14.16 -6.22 35.21
CA GLY A 116 15.22 -6.28 36.19
C GLY A 116 14.69 -7.02 37.42
N PRO A 117 15.37 -8.07 37.92
CA PRO A 117 14.87 -8.79 39.08
C PRO A 117 14.96 -7.87 40.30
N VAL A 118 13.81 -7.56 40.90
CA VAL A 118 13.74 -6.94 42.23
C VAL A 118 13.40 -8.02 43.26
N ARG A 119 14.41 -8.83 43.60
CA ARG A 119 14.78 -9.32 44.95
C ARG A 119 15.49 -10.66 44.93
#